data_AF-A0A803KVB6-F1
#
_entry.id   AF-A0A803KVB6-F1
#
_cell.length_a   1.000
_cell.length_b   1.000
_cell.length_c   1.000
_cell.angle_alpha   90.00
_cell.angle_beta   90.00
_cell.angle_gamma   90.00
#
_symmetry.space_group_name_H-M   'P 1'
#
loop_
_entity.id
_entity.type
_entity.pdbx_description
1 polymer ?
#
loop_
_entity_poly.entity_id
_entity_poly.type
_entity_poly.pdbx_seq_one_letter_code
_entity_poly.pdbx_strand_id
1 'polypeptide(L)'
;MEETFVLIVGAGPAGLGIAACLTKKSIPYVVLEKEDCCASLWKKRAYDRCHLHLAKEFCSLPHKPHAPQAKKYMSKNDFIEYIDDYVFEFDIRPRYFHYVESASFDEAKGKWLVEAKDTFVKTSKLFVASFLVVATGENGKAYIPNIPGLKDFKGDVLHSSEYKSGREFQDKDVLVVGCGNSGMEISYDLCNSGANTSIIIRNPVHVVAREMIFVGMHLLKYFSLSTVDALVTLASYLKYGNLSNYGIYRPNEGPFLLKATKGRSPVIDVGTIAKIQSGEIKVLPGIESINKSKVIFEDKVELNFDAIIFATGFKSTACEWLTNDGFPKNRLPNHWKGKNKLYCAGLSRMGLQGVSKDAIAIANDIEMVLRTVI
;
A
#
# COMPACT_ATOMS: atom_id res chain seq x y z
N MET A 1 31.34 -5.89 -10.81
CA MET A 1 30.31 -5.60 -11.82
C MET A 1 29.62 -6.91 -12.15
N GLU A 2 28.31 -6.94 -12.20
CA GLU A 2 27.54 -8.15 -12.50
C GLU A 2 26.55 -7.87 -13.63
N GLU A 3 26.57 -8.69 -14.68
CA GLU A 3 25.59 -8.60 -15.76
C GLU A 3 24.36 -9.46 -15.44
N THR A 4 23.17 -8.89 -15.68
CA THR A 4 21.91 -9.61 -15.60
C THR A 4 21.03 -9.23 -16.79
N PHE A 5 20.07 -10.07 -17.14
CA PHE A 5 19.18 -9.78 -18.24
C PHE A 5 18.03 -8.86 -17.79
N VAL A 6 17.26 -9.28 -16.79
CA VAL A 6 16.26 -8.45 -16.09
C VAL A 6 16.70 -8.21 -14.65
N LEU A 7 16.75 -6.94 -14.24
CA LEU A 7 16.92 -6.58 -12.84
C LEU A 7 15.59 -6.10 -12.26
N ILE A 8 15.13 -6.74 -11.18
CA ILE A 8 13.90 -6.40 -10.47
C ILE A 8 14.29 -5.78 -9.13
N VAL A 9 13.79 -4.58 -8.83
CA VAL A 9 14.05 -3.87 -7.58
C VAL A 9 12.83 -3.95 -6.67
N GLY A 10 12.95 -4.74 -5.59
CA GLY A 10 11.92 -4.99 -4.58
C GLY A 10 11.36 -6.42 -4.65
N ALA A 11 11.34 -7.12 -3.52
CA ALA A 11 10.75 -8.46 -3.34
C ALA A 11 9.40 -8.40 -2.60
N GLY A 12 8.62 -7.34 -2.83
CA GLY A 12 7.20 -7.30 -2.48
C GLY A 12 6.35 -8.10 -3.48
N PRO A 13 5.01 -8.16 -3.28
CA PRO A 13 4.11 -8.90 -4.17
C PRO A 13 4.29 -8.58 -5.66
N ALA A 14 4.64 -7.34 -6.01
CA ALA A 14 4.91 -6.93 -7.38
C ALA A 14 6.16 -7.59 -7.98
N GLY A 15 7.30 -7.54 -7.28
CA GLY A 15 8.54 -8.13 -7.78
C GLY A 15 8.47 -9.65 -7.82
N LEU A 16 7.81 -10.26 -6.83
CA LEU A 16 7.58 -11.71 -6.81
C LEU A 16 6.69 -12.15 -7.97
N GLY A 17 5.60 -11.42 -8.24
CA GLY A 17 4.73 -11.71 -9.39
C GLY A 17 5.48 -11.64 -10.73
N ILE A 18 6.35 -10.64 -10.90
CA ILE A 18 7.21 -10.53 -12.09
C ILE A 18 8.16 -11.73 -12.19
N ALA A 19 8.87 -12.04 -11.10
CA ALA A 19 9.83 -13.14 -11.05
C ALA A 19 9.19 -14.49 -11.43
N ALA A 20 7.99 -14.79 -10.93
CA ALA A 20 7.25 -15.99 -11.30
C ALA A 20 6.86 -16.02 -12.79
N CYS A 21 6.37 -14.90 -13.34
CA CYS A 21 6.06 -14.79 -14.76
C CYS A 21 7.30 -15.00 -15.64
N LEU A 22 8.46 -14.43 -15.26
CA LEU A 22 9.72 -14.61 -15.98
C LEU A 22 10.25 -16.04 -15.87
N THR A 23 10.11 -16.67 -14.71
CA THR A 23 10.44 -18.09 -14.48
C THR A 23 9.67 -19.00 -15.44
N LYS A 24 8.34 -18.81 -15.56
CA LYS A 24 7.51 -19.57 -16.50
C LYS A 24 7.90 -19.39 -17.96
N LYS A 25 8.54 -18.27 -18.30
CA LYS A 25 9.04 -17.96 -19.66
C LYS A 25 10.51 -18.30 -19.85
N SER A 26 11.19 -18.87 -18.85
CA SER A 26 12.63 -19.14 -18.88
C SER A 26 13.49 -17.91 -19.18
N ILE A 27 13.05 -16.72 -18.74
CA ILE A 27 13.79 -15.47 -18.90
C ILE A 27 14.63 -15.23 -17.63
N PRO A 28 15.97 -15.12 -17.73
CA PRO A 28 16.82 -14.95 -16.56
C PRO A 28 16.61 -13.58 -15.89
N TYR A 29 16.64 -13.56 -14.56
CA TYR A 29 16.46 -12.33 -13.79
C TYR A 29 17.23 -12.36 -12.46
N VAL A 30 17.40 -11.17 -11.86
CA VAL A 30 17.86 -10.98 -10.49
C VAL A 30 16.85 -10.09 -9.76
N VAL A 31 16.45 -10.49 -8.55
CA VAL A 31 15.63 -9.66 -7.64
C VAL A 31 16.52 -9.11 -6.53
N LEU A 32 16.57 -7.80 -6.37
CA LEU A 32 17.22 -7.14 -5.23
C LEU A 32 16.17 -6.71 -4.21
N GLU A 33 16.40 -7.04 -2.93
CA GLU A 33 15.56 -6.62 -1.80
C GLU A 33 16.43 -5.98 -0.74
N LYS A 34 16.00 -4.83 -0.22
CA LYS A 34 16.75 -4.06 0.77
C LYS A 34 16.69 -4.68 2.16
N GLU A 35 15.59 -5.37 2.47
CA GLU A 35 15.37 -6.05 3.74
C GLU A 35 15.96 -7.48 3.74
N ASP A 36 15.93 -8.13 4.90
CA ASP A 36 16.32 -9.53 5.12
C ASP A 36 15.27 -10.56 4.66
N CYS A 37 14.11 -10.12 4.17
CA CYS A 37 13.00 -10.97 3.81
C CYS A 37 12.14 -10.37 2.69
N CYS A 38 11.44 -11.24 1.96
CA CYS A 38 10.42 -10.82 1.00
C CYS A 38 9.17 -10.29 1.70
N ALA A 39 8.38 -9.48 0.98
CA ALA A 39 7.13 -8.89 1.49
C ALA A 39 7.28 -8.22 2.87
N SER A 40 8.40 -7.54 3.09
CA SER A 40 8.77 -6.92 4.37
C SER A 40 7.71 -5.94 4.93
N LEU A 41 6.93 -5.28 4.06
CA LEU A 41 5.77 -4.50 4.49
C LEU A 41 4.80 -5.35 5.33
N TRP A 42 4.50 -6.56 4.89
CA TRP A 42 3.59 -7.48 5.58
C TRP A 42 4.25 -8.14 6.79
N LYS A 43 5.48 -8.63 6.62
CA LYS A 43 6.19 -9.35 7.69
C LYS A 43 6.63 -8.46 8.85
N LYS A 44 7.11 -7.23 8.55
CA LYS A 44 7.73 -6.34 9.54
C LYS A 44 6.92 -5.11 9.90
N ARG A 45 6.08 -4.58 9.01
CA ARG A 45 5.45 -3.25 9.19
C ARG A 45 3.94 -3.30 9.44
N ALA A 46 3.23 -4.31 8.93
CA ALA A 46 1.81 -4.46 9.18
C ALA A 46 1.51 -4.74 10.66
N TYR A 47 0.41 -4.17 11.15
CA TYR A 47 -0.15 -4.42 12.48
C TYR A 47 -0.85 -5.78 12.55
N ASP A 48 -1.02 -6.32 13.76
CA ASP A 48 -1.34 -7.73 13.95
C ASP A 48 -2.74 -8.13 13.50
N ARG A 49 -3.72 -7.25 13.73
CA ARG A 49 -5.10 -7.49 13.31
C ARG A 49 -5.36 -7.33 11.82
N CYS A 50 -4.35 -6.93 11.03
CA CYS A 50 -4.56 -6.57 9.62
C CYS A 50 -5.14 -7.76 8.84
N HIS A 51 -6.15 -7.47 8.02
CA HIS A 51 -6.70 -8.40 7.04
C HIS A 51 -6.73 -7.75 5.66
N LEU A 52 -6.71 -8.58 4.61
CA LEU A 52 -7.01 -8.09 3.28
C LEU A 52 -8.46 -7.57 3.24
N HIS A 53 -8.62 -6.32 2.82
CA HIS A 53 -9.95 -5.72 2.68
C HIS A 53 -10.73 -6.27 1.48
N LEU A 54 -10.03 -6.80 0.48
CA LEU A 54 -10.63 -7.41 -0.72
C LEU A 54 -10.72 -8.93 -0.59
N ALA A 55 -11.69 -9.51 -1.28
CA ALA A 55 -11.88 -10.95 -1.31
C ALA A 55 -10.70 -11.65 -2.03
N LYS A 56 -10.40 -12.89 -1.62
CA LYS A 56 -9.25 -13.66 -2.10
C LYS A 56 -9.10 -13.72 -3.62
N GLU A 57 -10.20 -13.83 -4.35
CA GLU A 57 -10.22 -13.85 -5.82
C GLU A 57 -9.64 -12.58 -6.49
N PHE A 58 -9.59 -11.46 -5.78
CA PHE A 58 -8.96 -10.21 -6.24
C PHE A 58 -7.53 -10.02 -5.71
N CYS A 59 -7.01 -11.01 -4.99
CA CYS A 59 -5.75 -10.92 -4.25
C CYS A 59 -4.73 -12.01 -4.65
N SER A 60 -4.99 -12.80 -5.68
CA SER A 60 -4.04 -13.81 -6.19
C SER A 60 -2.92 -13.15 -6.98
N LEU A 61 -1.70 -13.63 -6.81
CA LEU A 61 -0.56 -13.33 -7.69
C LEU A 61 -0.63 -14.19 -8.97
N PRO A 62 0.08 -13.82 -10.05
CA PRO A 62 0.04 -14.58 -11.30
C PRO A 62 0.37 -16.05 -11.09
N HIS A 63 -0.31 -16.92 -11.84
CA HIS A 63 -0.07 -18.37 -11.86
C HIS A 63 -0.38 -19.15 -10.58
N LYS A 64 -0.77 -18.50 -9.47
CA LYS A 64 -1.15 -19.19 -8.22
C LYS A 64 -2.43 -18.60 -7.62
N PRO A 65 -3.61 -19.15 -7.93
CA PRO A 65 -4.83 -18.76 -7.24
C PRO A 65 -4.80 -19.18 -5.77
N HIS A 66 -5.52 -18.46 -4.92
CA HIS A 66 -5.75 -18.89 -3.53
C HIS A 66 -6.51 -20.22 -3.47
N ALA A 67 -6.20 -21.04 -2.47
CA ALA A 67 -6.83 -22.34 -2.30
C ALA A 67 -8.37 -22.22 -2.11
N PRO A 68 -9.17 -23.21 -2.55
CA PRO A 68 -10.63 -23.18 -2.41
C PRO A 68 -11.12 -22.98 -0.97
N GLN A 69 -10.43 -23.56 0.00
CA GLN A 69 -10.71 -23.47 1.44
C GLN A 69 -10.19 -22.18 2.11
N ALA A 70 -9.36 -21.38 1.41
CA ALA A 70 -8.85 -20.13 1.98
C ALA A 70 -9.99 -19.19 2.34
N LYS A 71 -9.86 -18.47 3.47
CA LYS A 71 -10.84 -17.49 3.93
C LYS A 71 -11.11 -16.45 2.84
N LYS A 72 -12.36 -16.01 2.72
CA LYS A 72 -12.74 -14.96 1.74
C LYS A 72 -11.91 -13.69 1.95
N TYR A 73 -11.73 -13.26 3.21
CA TYR A 73 -10.87 -12.15 3.59
C TYR A 73 -9.74 -12.68 4.47
N MET A 74 -8.54 -12.78 3.90
CA MET A 74 -7.38 -13.38 4.55
C MET A 74 -6.80 -12.47 5.63
N SER A 75 -6.31 -13.07 6.72
CA SER A 75 -5.51 -12.35 7.70
C SER A 75 -4.12 -12.02 7.14
N LYS A 76 -3.38 -11.13 7.83
CA LYS A 76 -1.96 -10.87 7.60
C LYS A 76 -1.16 -12.17 7.49
N ASN A 77 -1.38 -13.10 8.41
CA ASN A 77 -0.62 -14.35 8.49
C ASN A 77 -0.97 -15.29 7.34
N ASP A 78 -2.27 -15.45 7.03
CA ASP A 78 -2.72 -16.26 5.88
C ASP A 78 -2.10 -15.72 4.57
N PHE A 79 -1.99 -14.40 4.42
CA PHE A 79 -1.36 -13.79 3.24
C PHE A 79 0.17 -13.96 3.22
N ILE A 80 0.84 -13.92 4.37
CA ILE A 80 2.27 -14.17 4.48
C ILE A 80 2.59 -15.62 4.09
N GLU A 81 1.83 -16.60 4.61
CA GLU A 81 1.97 -18.01 4.23
C GLU A 81 1.79 -18.20 2.73
N TYR A 82 0.76 -17.58 2.14
CA TYR A 82 0.57 -17.59 0.69
C TYR A 82 1.79 -17.05 -0.09
N ILE A 83 2.43 -15.98 0.39
CA ILE A 83 3.63 -15.42 -0.23
C ILE A 83 4.84 -16.34 -0.08
N ASP A 84 5.02 -16.96 1.09
CA ASP A 84 6.15 -17.88 1.33
C ASP A 84 6.02 -19.13 0.47
N ASP A 85 4.82 -19.69 0.38
CA ASP A 85 4.51 -20.78 -0.54
C ASP A 85 4.70 -20.36 -2.01
N TYR A 86 4.39 -19.10 -2.36
CA TYR A 86 4.61 -18.57 -3.72
C TYR A 86 6.10 -18.51 -4.06
N VAL A 87 6.92 -17.98 -3.15
CA VAL A 87 8.38 -17.92 -3.33
C VAL A 87 8.98 -19.32 -3.48
N PHE A 88 8.54 -20.28 -2.66
CA PHE A 88 8.99 -21.66 -2.72
C PHE A 88 8.59 -22.35 -4.03
N GLU A 89 7.31 -22.25 -4.45
CA GLU A 89 6.80 -22.94 -5.65
C GLU A 89 7.48 -22.48 -6.94
N PHE A 90 7.82 -21.20 -7.06
CA PHE A 90 8.48 -20.64 -8.24
C PHE A 90 10.02 -20.57 -8.10
N ASP A 91 10.61 -21.15 -7.05
CA ASP A 91 12.05 -21.09 -6.72
C ASP A 91 12.64 -19.66 -6.86
N ILE A 92 11.91 -18.67 -6.35
CA ILE A 92 12.35 -17.27 -6.42
C ILE A 92 13.39 -17.05 -5.32
N ARG A 93 14.58 -16.58 -5.69
CA ARG A 93 15.67 -16.32 -4.75
C ARG A 93 16.05 -14.84 -4.72
N PRO A 94 15.32 -13.99 -3.96
CA PRO A 94 15.70 -12.60 -3.81
C PRO A 94 17.07 -12.47 -3.13
N ARG A 95 17.85 -11.50 -3.59
CA ARG A 95 19.09 -11.11 -2.93
C ARG A 95 18.76 -10.05 -1.89
N TYR A 96 18.67 -10.51 -0.66
CA TYR A 96 18.39 -9.68 0.50
C TYR A 96 19.55 -8.73 0.82
N PHE A 97 19.27 -7.74 1.66
CA PHE A 97 20.20 -6.71 2.09
C PHE A 97 20.76 -5.81 0.97
N HIS A 98 20.25 -5.88 -0.26
CA HIS A 98 20.70 -5.06 -1.39
C HIS A 98 19.81 -3.82 -1.53
N TYR A 99 20.28 -2.70 -0.99
CA TYR A 99 19.64 -1.40 -1.14
C TYR A 99 20.10 -0.73 -2.44
N VAL A 100 19.19 -0.51 -3.38
CA VAL A 100 19.49 0.23 -4.62
C VAL A 100 19.62 1.71 -4.32
N GLU A 101 20.79 2.28 -4.57
CA GLU A 101 21.13 3.68 -4.31
C GLU A 101 20.86 4.55 -5.55
N SER A 102 21.15 4.04 -6.75
CA SER A 102 20.96 4.77 -8.00
C SER A 102 20.70 3.82 -9.18
N ALA A 103 19.97 4.30 -10.18
CA ALA A 103 19.79 3.63 -11.46
C ALA A 103 19.83 4.65 -12.61
N SER A 104 20.69 4.42 -13.60
CA SER A 104 20.81 5.25 -14.81
C SER A 104 20.90 4.39 -16.07
N PHE A 105 20.48 4.92 -17.22
CA PHE A 105 20.56 4.22 -18.49
C PHE A 105 21.79 4.70 -19.27
N ASP A 106 22.66 3.77 -19.65
CA ASP A 106 23.81 4.00 -20.52
C ASP A 106 23.32 3.89 -21.98
N GLU A 107 23.03 5.04 -22.61
CA GLU A 107 22.55 5.13 -23.99
C GLU A 107 23.53 4.52 -25.00
N ALA A 108 24.85 4.64 -24.74
CA ALA A 108 25.87 4.10 -25.65
C ALA A 108 25.86 2.56 -25.65
N LYS A 109 25.57 1.94 -24.51
CA LYS A 109 25.50 0.47 -24.37
C LYS A 109 24.09 -0.10 -24.49
N GLY A 110 23.06 0.75 -24.42
CA GLY A 110 21.67 0.32 -24.35
C GLY A 110 21.35 -0.54 -23.13
N LYS A 111 22.04 -0.30 -22.00
CA LYS A 111 21.91 -1.08 -20.74
C LYS A 111 21.70 -0.14 -19.55
N TRP A 112 21.00 -0.63 -18.52
CA TRP A 112 20.88 0.01 -17.22
C TRP A 112 22.11 -0.25 -16.36
N LEU A 113 22.60 0.79 -15.69
CA LEU A 113 23.62 0.75 -14.65
C LEU A 113 22.94 1.01 -13.31
N VAL A 114 22.98 0.03 -12.41
CA VAL A 114 22.26 0.08 -11.13
C VAL A 114 23.25 -0.15 -10.00
N GLU A 115 23.43 0.86 -9.17
CA GLU A 115 24.29 0.79 -7.99
C GLU A 115 23.47 0.33 -6.80
N ALA A 116 23.90 -0.77 -6.19
CA ALA A 116 23.28 -1.29 -4.98
C ALA A 116 24.32 -1.51 -3.89
N LYS A 117 23.97 -1.14 -2.67
CA LYS A 117 24.76 -1.36 -1.47
C LYS A 117 24.26 -2.60 -0.76
N ASP A 118 25.14 -3.57 -0.58
CA ASP A 118 24.92 -4.66 0.34
C ASP A 118 25.05 -4.10 1.77
N THR A 119 23.94 -4.01 2.47
CA THR A 119 23.86 -3.43 3.81
C THR A 119 24.39 -4.36 4.89
N PHE A 120 24.54 -5.65 4.61
CA PHE A 120 25.08 -6.64 5.54
C PHE A 120 26.62 -6.59 5.55
N VAL A 121 27.25 -6.72 4.38
CA VAL A 121 28.73 -6.63 4.27
C VAL A 121 29.25 -5.22 4.01
N LYS A 122 28.37 -4.22 3.85
CA LYS A 122 28.67 -2.80 3.61
C LYS A 122 29.50 -2.53 2.35
N THR A 123 29.30 -3.33 1.31
CA THR A 123 29.98 -3.17 0.01
C THR A 123 29.01 -2.73 -1.08
N SER A 124 29.44 -1.83 -1.96
CA SER A 124 28.67 -1.46 -3.15
C SER A 124 28.97 -2.40 -4.33
N LYS A 125 27.94 -2.73 -5.10
CA LYS A 125 28.01 -3.53 -6.32
C LYS A 125 27.29 -2.79 -7.45
N LEU A 126 27.91 -2.83 -8.63
CA LEU A 126 27.30 -2.34 -9.88
C LEU A 126 26.68 -3.50 -10.64
N PHE A 127 25.38 -3.40 -10.90
CA PHE A 127 24.61 -4.29 -11.75
C PHE A 127 24.41 -3.66 -13.12
N VAL A 128 24.56 -4.44 -14.18
CA VAL A 128 24.35 -4.02 -15.56
C VAL A 128 23.22 -4.85 -16.15
N ALA A 129 22.11 -4.22 -16.55
CA ALA A 129 20.88 -4.91 -16.92
C ALA A 129 20.33 -4.48 -18.30
N SER A 130 19.78 -5.42 -19.08
CA SER A 130 19.08 -5.08 -20.33
C SER A 130 17.69 -4.50 -20.07
N PHE A 131 17.02 -4.97 -19.02
CA PHE A 131 15.70 -4.50 -18.59
C PHE A 131 15.73 -4.18 -17.10
N LEU A 132 15.05 -3.10 -16.71
CA LEU A 132 14.89 -2.70 -15.32
C LEU A 132 13.41 -2.72 -14.93
N VAL A 133 13.07 -3.40 -13.85
CA VAL A 133 11.71 -3.46 -13.30
C VAL A 133 11.71 -2.84 -11.91
N VAL A 134 11.00 -1.73 -11.77
CA VAL A 134 10.75 -1.04 -10.49
C VAL A 134 9.54 -1.70 -9.82
N ALA A 135 9.77 -2.39 -8.71
CA ALA A 135 8.74 -3.10 -7.95
C ALA A 135 8.77 -2.76 -6.45
N THR A 136 9.20 -1.54 -6.11
CA THR A 136 9.37 -1.05 -4.72
C THR A 136 8.07 -0.63 -4.04
N GLY A 137 6.96 -0.61 -4.77
CA GLY A 137 5.64 -0.25 -4.26
C GLY A 137 5.43 1.24 -3.99
N GLU A 138 4.19 1.60 -3.66
CA GLU A 138 3.79 2.99 -3.41
C GLU A 138 3.90 3.38 -1.93
N ASN A 139 3.89 2.37 -1.03
CA ASN A 139 3.89 2.57 0.41
C ASN A 139 5.30 2.41 1.01
N GLY A 140 6.27 3.16 0.49
CA GLY A 140 7.68 3.00 0.84
C GLY A 140 8.08 3.74 2.11
N LYS A 141 7.87 5.06 2.15
CA LYS A 141 8.32 5.95 3.21
C LYS A 141 7.14 6.56 3.95
N ALA A 142 7.11 6.40 5.27
CA ALA A 142 6.09 7.02 6.14
C ALA A 142 6.02 8.53 5.90
N TYR A 143 4.81 9.09 5.90
CA TYR A 143 4.60 10.53 5.79
C TYR A 143 4.03 11.07 7.08
N ILE A 144 4.85 11.79 7.86
CA ILE A 144 4.39 12.58 9.00
C ILE A 144 4.38 14.05 8.57
N PRO A 145 3.24 14.76 8.64
CA PRO A 145 3.17 16.16 8.27
C PRO A 145 3.97 17.03 9.25
N ASN A 146 4.48 18.16 8.76
CA ASN A 146 5.11 19.14 9.64
C ASN A 146 4.02 19.87 10.46
N ILE A 147 3.98 19.62 11.76
CA ILE A 147 3.03 20.24 12.69
C ILE A 147 3.81 21.08 13.71
N PRO A 148 3.45 22.37 13.91
CA PRO A 148 4.10 23.22 14.90
C PRO A 148 4.09 22.58 16.30
N GLY A 149 5.26 22.48 16.92
CA GLY A 149 5.44 21.93 18.27
C GLY A 149 5.38 20.40 18.40
N LEU A 150 5.22 19.64 17.30
CA LEU A 150 5.22 18.18 17.34
C LEU A 150 6.53 17.59 17.90
N LYS A 151 7.67 18.24 17.65
CA LYS A 151 8.98 17.82 18.17
C LYS A 151 9.09 17.93 19.70
N ASP A 152 8.27 18.78 20.30
CA ASP A 152 8.23 19.04 21.73
C ASP A 152 7.14 18.22 22.43
N PHE A 153 6.42 17.37 21.69
CA PHE A 153 5.41 16.47 22.24
C PHE A 153 6.06 15.49 23.22
N LYS A 154 5.48 15.37 24.42
CA LYS A 154 6.05 14.55 25.50
C LYS A 154 5.61 13.08 25.48
N GLY A 155 4.53 12.77 24.76
CA GLY A 155 4.01 11.41 24.62
C GLY A 155 4.60 10.66 23.43
N ASP A 156 4.05 9.49 23.16
CA ASP A 156 4.51 8.63 22.06
C ASP A 156 4.05 9.20 20.70
N VAL A 157 4.96 9.26 19.73
CA VAL A 157 4.64 9.63 18.34
C VAL A 157 4.99 8.47 17.42
N LEU A 158 3.99 7.89 16.76
CA LEU A 158 4.19 6.76 15.86
C LEU A 158 3.59 7.05 14.50
N HIS A 159 4.18 6.50 13.43
CA HIS A 159 3.46 6.30 12.19
C HIS A 159 2.71 4.95 12.21
N SER A 160 1.65 4.83 11.42
CA SER A 160 0.88 3.58 11.27
C SER A 160 1.70 2.34 10.86
N SER A 161 2.91 2.53 10.32
CA SER A 161 3.87 1.44 10.00
C SER A 161 4.67 0.92 11.21
N GLU A 162 4.61 1.62 12.33
CA GLU A 162 5.27 1.27 13.59
C GLU A 162 4.28 0.70 14.60
N TYR A 163 2.99 1.01 14.44
CA TYR A 163 1.90 0.43 15.23
C TYR A 163 1.80 -1.10 15.04
N LYS A 164 1.63 -1.83 16.16
CA LYS A 164 1.44 -3.29 16.17
C LYS A 164 0.09 -3.73 16.71
N SER A 165 -0.28 -3.23 17.88
CA SER A 165 -1.51 -3.62 18.58
C SER A 165 -1.98 -2.52 19.51
N GLY A 166 -3.29 -2.43 19.71
CA GLY A 166 -3.90 -1.46 20.62
C GLY A 166 -3.63 -1.78 22.09
N ARG A 167 -3.19 -3.01 22.40
CA ARG A 167 -2.91 -3.47 23.77
C ARG A 167 -1.85 -2.62 24.48
N GLU A 168 -0.88 -2.07 23.75
CA GLU A 168 0.17 -1.20 24.30
C GLU A 168 -0.34 0.19 24.74
N PHE A 169 -1.60 0.48 24.43
CA PHE A 169 -2.26 1.75 24.67
C PHE A 169 -3.50 1.63 25.56
N GLN A 170 -3.66 0.50 26.26
CA GLN A 170 -4.73 0.34 27.24
C GLN A 170 -4.71 1.50 28.26
N ASP A 171 -5.90 2.05 28.54
CA ASP A 171 -6.13 3.18 29.45
C ASP A 171 -5.43 4.50 29.08
N LYS A 172 -4.80 4.59 27.89
CA LYS A 172 -4.16 5.82 27.37
C LYS A 172 -5.11 6.67 26.54
N ASP A 173 -4.92 7.98 26.56
CA ASP A 173 -5.53 8.91 25.61
C ASP A 173 -4.74 8.92 24.28
N VAL A 174 -5.34 8.40 23.21
CA VAL A 174 -4.66 8.24 21.91
C VAL A 174 -5.36 9.01 20.80
N LEU A 175 -4.60 9.84 20.10
CA LEU A 175 -5.05 10.58 18.91
C LEU A 175 -4.57 9.91 17.63
N VAL A 176 -5.50 9.45 16.79
CA VAL A 176 -5.20 8.94 15.46
C VAL A 176 -5.39 10.04 14.41
N VAL A 177 -4.34 10.37 13.68
CA VAL A 177 -4.35 11.41 12.64
C VAL A 177 -4.55 10.78 11.27
N GLY A 178 -5.75 10.96 10.70
CA GLY A 178 -6.08 10.52 9.35
C GLY A 178 -7.12 9.39 9.31
N CYS A 179 -8.03 9.49 8.34
CA CYS A 179 -9.22 8.65 8.23
C CYS A 179 -9.16 7.65 7.05
N GLY A 180 -7.96 7.26 6.63
CA GLY A 180 -7.80 6.17 5.65
C GLY A 180 -8.08 4.80 6.29
N ASN A 181 -7.99 3.72 5.50
CA ASN A 181 -8.21 2.35 6.01
C ASN A 181 -7.35 2.05 7.25
N SER A 182 -6.05 2.40 7.24
CA SER A 182 -5.20 2.21 8.43
C SER A 182 -5.69 3.00 9.64
N GLY A 183 -6.05 4.28 9.48
CA GLY A 183 -6.48 5.11 10.61
C GLY A 183 -7.78 4.63 11.23
N MET A 184 -8.75 4.24 10.41
CA MET A 184 -10.02 3.71 10.88
C MET A 184 -9.85 2.35 11.58
N GLU A 185 -9.03 1.46 11.03
CA GLU A 185 -8.78 0.14 11.61
C GLU A 185 -7.94 0.21 12.90
N ILE A 186 -6.93 1.08 12.96
CA ILE A 186 -6.15 1.36 14.16
C ILE A 186 -7.03 1.96 15.25
N SER A 187 -7.88 2.94 14.92
CA SER A 187 -8.80 3.54 15.90
C SER A 187 -9.76 2.50 16.49
N TYR A 188 -10.25 1.58 15.65
CA TYR A 188 -11.09 0.49 16.13
C TYR A 188 -10.34 -0.49 17.04
N ASP A 189 -9.08 -0.80 16.72
CA ASP A 189 -8.23 -1.66 17.54
C ASP A 189 -7.89 -1.07 18.90
N LEU A 190 -7.52 0.21 18.92
CA LEU A 190 -7.24 0.98 20.13
C LEU A 190 -8.46 0.98 21.05
N CYS A 191 -9.62 1.37 20.52
CA CYS A 191 -10.88 1.42 21.27
C CYS A 191 -11.24 0.03 21.84
N ASN A 192 -11.15 -1.03 21.03
CA ASN A 192 -11.41 -2.40 21.52
C ASN A 192 -10.37 -2.92 22.52
N SER A 193 -9.19 -2.29 22.59
CA SER A 193 -8.13 -2.65 23.53
C SER A 193 -8.14 -1.80 24.80
N GLY A 194 -9.15 -0.93 24.98
CA GLY A 194 -9.32 -0.10 26.18
C GLY A 194 -8.61 1.26 26.12
N ALA A 195 -8.16 1.71 24.95
CA ALA A 195 -7.62 3.07 24.80
C ALA A 195 -8.74 4.11 24.63
N ASN A 196 -8.59 5.28 25.25
CA ASN A 196 -9.45 6.43 25.03
C ASN A 196 -9.13 7.05 23.67
N THR A 197 -9.88 6.65 22.65
CA THR A 197 -9.50 6.87 21.25
C THR A 197 -10.19 8.10 20.66
N SER A 198 -9.40 9.00 20.08
CA SER A 198 -9.88 10.08 19.21
C SER A 198 -9.29 9.96 17.81
N ILE A 199 -10.03 10.37 16.79
CA ILE A 199 -9.60 10.34 15.39
C ILE A 199 -9.83 11.69 14.70
N ILE A 200 -8.87 12.12 13.89
CA ILE A 200 -9.01 13.30 13.02
C ILE A 200 -9.48 12.89 11.63
N ILE A 201 -10.63 13.45 11.23
CA ILE A 201 -11.25 13.24 9.91
C ILE A 201 -11.38 14.59 9.21
N ARG A 202 -10.35 14.97 8.45
CA ARG A 202 -10.32 16.27 7.74
C ARG A 202 -11.02 16.26 6.39
N ASN A 203 -10.84 15.18 5.63
CA ASN A 203 -11.26 15.12 4.24
C ASN A 203 -12.49 14.22 4.07
N PRO A 204 -13.40 14.53 3.15
CA PRO A 204 -14.50 13.65 2.81
C PRO A 204 -14.01 12.24 2.43
N VAL A 205 -14.73 11.23 2.88
CA VAL A 205 -14.41 9.82 2.66
C VAL A 205 -15.68 8.99 2.52
N HIS A 206 -15.66 8.04 1.58
CA HIS A 206 -16.70 7.01 1.48
C HIS A 206 -16.43 5.92 2.50
N VAL A 207 -17.48 5.48 3.17
CA VAL A 207 -17.44 4.37 4.14
C VAL A 207 -18.31 3.25 3.61
N VAL A 208 -17.77 2.04 3.50
CA VAL A 208 -18.47 0.89 2.88
C VAL A 208 -18.15 -0.39 3.66
N ALA A 209 -19.04 -1.39 3.58
CA ALA A 209 -18.74 -2.73 4.08
C ALA A 209 -17.94 -3.54 3.04
N ARG A 210 -17.21 -4.57 3.48
CA ARG A 210 -16.43 -5.46 2.60
C ARG A 210 -17.28 -6.12 1.52
N GLU A 211 -18.51 -6.49 1.86
CA GLU A 211 -19.48 -7.14 0.96
C GLU A 211 -19.94 -6.18 -0.14
N MET A 212 -20.10 -4.89 0.17
CA MET A 212 -20.48 -3.87 -0.83
C MET A 212 -19.38 -3.71 -1.89
N ILE A 213 -18.12 -3.72 -1.47
CA ILE A 213 -16.98 -3.70 -2.41
C ILE A 213 -16.92 -4.98 -3.22
N PHE A 214 -17.10 -6.14 -2.59
CA PHE A 214 -17.12 -7.43 -3.27
C PHE A 214 -18.19 -7.46 -4.38
N VAL A 215 -19.43 -7.10 -4.05
CA VAL A 215 -20.54 -7.04 -5.01
C VAL A 215 -20.27 -5.98 -6.07
N GLY A 216 -19.83 -4.78 -5.67
CA GLY A 216 -19.53 -3.69 -6.62
C GLY A 216 -18.46 -4.09 -7.64
N MET A 217 -17.38 -4.74 -7.22
CA MET A 217 -16.33 -5.25 -8.12
C MET A 217 -16.85 -6.31 -9.10
N HIS A 218 -17.85 -7.11 -8.73
CA HIS A 218 -18.53 -8.02 -9.65
C HIS A 218 -19.43 -7.29 -10.63
N LEU A 219 -20.23 -6.34 -10.14
CA LEU A 219 -21.16 -5.58 -10.97
C LEU A 219 -20.43 -4.74 -12.03
N LEU A 220 -19.20 -4.29 -11.78
CA LEU A 220 -18.38 -3.59 -12.77
C LEU A 220 -18.08 -4.42 -14.04
N LYS A 221 -18.31 -5.74 -14.03
CA LYS A 221 -18.20 -6.58 -15.23
C LYS A 221 -19.41 -6.45 -16.16
N TYR A 222 -20.56 -6.00 -15.65
CA TYR A 222 -21.85 -6.01 -16.34
C TYR A 222 -22.51 -4.63 -16.42
N PHE A 223 -22.15 -3.72 -15.53
CA PHE A 223 -22.77 -2.40 -15.39
C PHE A 223 -21.75 -1.27 -15.50
N SER A 224 -22.24 -0.09 -15.87
CA SER A 224 -21.41 1.12 -15.91
C SER A 224 -20.89 1.49 -14.52
N LEU A 225 -19.72 2.13 -14.48
CA LEU A 225 -19.09 2.58 -13.25
C LEU A 225 -20.05 3.47 -12.42
N SER A 226 -20.73 4.42 -13.05
CA SER A 226 -21.68 5.32 -12.39
C SER A 226 -22.86 4.57 -11.76
N THR A 227 -23.37 3.52 -12.43
CA THR A 227 -24.44 2.67 -11.89
C THR A 227 -23.97 1.94 -10.64
N VAL A 228 -22.78 1.33 -10.69
CA VAL A 228 -22.21 0.62 -9.54
C VAL A 228 -21.95 1.58 -8.36
N ASP A 229 -21.43 2.77 -8.65
CA ASP A 229 -21.21 3.80 -7.64
C ASP A 229 -22.50 4.24 -6.96
N ALA A 230 -23.58 4.44 -7.72
CA ALA A 230 -24.89 4.78 -7.16
C ALA A 230 -25.42 3.66 -6.26
N LEU A 231 -25.33 2.39 -6.69
CA LEU A 231 -25.78 1.24 -5.91
C LEU A 231 -24.99 1.08 -4.62
N VAL A 232 -23.66 1.16 -4.67
CA VAL A 232 -22.82 1.04 -3.47
C VAL A 232 -23.00 2.21 -2.52
N THR A 233 -23.18 3.42 -3.06
CA THR A 233 -23.46 4.61 -2.24
C THR A 233 -24.81 4.50 -1.54
N LEU A 234 -25.85 4.01 -2.24
CA LEU A 234 -27.16 3.75 -1.65
C LEU A 234 -27.08 2.67 -0.55
N ALA A 235 -26.43 1.54 -0.84
CA ALA A 235 -26.25 0.47 0.14
C ALA A 235 -25.48 0.93 1.39
N SER A 236 -24.43 1.74 1.20
CA SER A 236 -23.69 2.38 2.29
C SER A 236 -24.60 3.29 3.13
N TYR A 237 -25.40 4.15 2.49
CA TYR A 237 -26.34 5.03 3.18
C TYR A 237 -27.42 4.25 3.96
N LEU A 238 -27.96 3.18 3.39
CA LEU A 238 -28.92 2.32 4.09
C LEU A 238 -28.33 1.64 5.32
N LYS A 239 -27.04 1.29 5.29
CA LYS A 239 -26.36 0.63 6.41
C LYS A 239 -25.93 1.61 7.51
N TYR A 240 -25.30 2.72 7.13
CA TYR A 240 -24.63 3.63 8.08
C TYR A 240 -25.44 4.90 8.38
N GLY A 241 -26.48 5.19 7.58
CA GLY A 241 -27.25 6.42 7.69
C GLY A 241 -26.46 7.66 7.26
N ASN A 242 -26.89 8.83 7.72
CA ASN A 242 -26.18 10.08 7.47
C ASN A 242 -25.03 10.26 8.47
N LEU A 243 -23.80 9.97 8.02
CA LEU A 243 -22.60 10.10 8.84
C LEU A 243 -22.11 11.54 9.03
N SER A 244 -22.69 12.54 8.35
CA SER A 244 -22.30 13.94 8.55
C SER A 244 -22.56 14.43 9.97
N ASN A 245 -23.54 13.84 10.66
CA ASN A 245 -23.86 14.12 12.05
C ASN A 245 -22.73 13.72 13.02
N TYR A 246 -21.76 12.93 12.54
CA TYR A 246 -20.61 12.44 13.29
C TYR A 246 -19.29 12.99 12.71
N GLY A 247 -19.33 14.05 11.90
CA GLY A 247 -18.14 14.67 11.30
C GLY A 247 -17.55 13.91 10.10
N ILE A 248 -18.25 12.89 9.57
CA ILE A 248 -17.79 12.13 8.39
C ILE A 248 -18.61 12.57 7.17
N TYR A 249 -17.97 13.35 6.31
CA TYR A 249 -18.61 13.85 5.09
C TYR A 249 -18.33 12.94 3.90
N ARG A 250 -19.36 12.73 3.08
CA ARG A 250 -19.26 11.91 1.86
C ARG A 250 -18.70 12.74 0.70
N PRO A 251 -17.76 12.22 -0.11
CA PRO A 251 -17.32 12.86 -1.36
C PRO A 251 -18.45 12.98 -2.40
N ASN A 252 -18.34 13.95 -3.31
CA ASN A 252 -19.30 14.13 -4.41
C ASN A 252 -19.20 13.02 -5.47
N GLU A 253 -17.99 12.58 -5.78
CA GLU A 253 -17.74 11.45 -6.70
C GLU A 253 -17.96 10.13 -5.99
N GLY A 254 -18.46 9.11 -6.69
CA GLY A 254 -18.68 7.77 -6.13
C GLY A 254 -17.38 7.02 -5.77
N PRO A 255 -17.46 5.97 -4.93
CA PRO A 255 -16.30 5.29 -4.36
C PRO A 255 -15.37 4.64 -5.40
N PHE A 256 -15.91 4.03 -6.46
CA PHE A 256 -15.13 3.43 -7.55
C PHE A 256 -14.58 4.48 -8.50
N LEU A 257 -15.35 5.55 -8.81
CA LEU A 257 -14.85 6.64 -9.65
C LEU A 257 -13.67 7.32 -8.99
N LEU A 258 -13.81 7.65 -7.71
CA LEU A 258 -12.77 8.28 -6.90
C LEU A 258 -11.51 7.42 -6.85
N LYS A 259 -11.68 6.08 -6.76
CA LYS A 259 -10.58 5.13 -6.82
C LYS A 259 -9.90 5.15 -8.19
N ALA A 260 -10.66 5.11 -9.28
CA ALA A 260 -10.13 5.05 -10.63
C ALA A 260 -9.40 6.34 -11.06
N THR A 261 -9.91 7.51 -10.65
CA THR A 261 -9.38 8.80 -11.10
C THR A 261 -8.34 9.40 -10.16
N LYS A 262 -8.51 9.24 -8.83
CA LYS A 262 -7.63 9.84 -7.81
C LYS A 262 -6.82 8.81 -7.03
N GLY A 263 -7.05 7.52 -7.26
CA GLY A 263 -6.39 6.43 -6.52
C GLY A 263 -6.86 6.28 -5.08
N ARG A 264 -7.82 7.09 -4.63
CA ARG A 264 -8.33 7.10 -3.25
C ARG A 264 -9.40 6.02 -3.08
N SER A 265 -9.07 4.97 -2.33
CA SER A 265 -10.03 3.94 -1.96
C SER A 265 -11.06 4.46 -0.95
N PRO A 266 -12.30 3.93 -0.94
CA PRO A 266 -13.18 4.09 0.20
C PRO A 266 -12.58 3.41 1.44
N VAL A 267 -13.01 3.87 2.62
CA VAL A 267 -12.80 3.18 3.88
C VAL A 267 -13.69 1.95 3.91
N ILE A 268 -13.09 0.80 4.13
CA ILE A 268 -13.77 -0.47 4.31
C ILE A 268 -13.90 -0.68 5.80
N ASP A 269 -15.09 -0.35 6.32
CA ASP A 269 -15.37 -0.39 7.75
C ASP A 269 -15.31 -1.82 8.29
N VAL A 270 -14.70 -1.95 9.47
CA VAL A 270 -14.55 -3.19 10.23
C VAL A 270 -15.18 -3.09 11.63
N GLY A 271 -15.92 -2.01 11.90
CA GLY A 271 -16.60 -1.75 13.17
C GLY A 271 -16.31 -0.35 13.75
N THR A 272 -15.40 0.42 13.15
CA THR A 272 -15.03 1.76 13.59
C THR A 272 -16.23 2.70 13.61
N ILE A 273 -17.12 2.57 12.62
CA ILE A 273 -18.27 3.48 12.49
C ILE A 273 -19.26 3.30 13.63
N ALA A 274 -19.52 2.07 14.05
CA ALA A 274 -20.39 1.80 15.20
C ALA A 274 -19.81 2.44 16.48
N LYS A 275 -18.48 2.35 16.67
CA LYS A 275 -17.78 2.99 17.80
C LYS A 275 -17.86 4.51 17.76
N ILE A 276 -17.75 5.13 16.57
CA ILE A 276 -17.96 6.56 16.39
C ILE A 276 -19.41 6.95 16.71
N GLN A 277 -20.40 6.21 16.21
CA GLN A 277 -21.81 6.50 16.44
C GLN A 277 -22.21 6.38 17.92
N SER A 278 -21.61 5.44 18.65
CA SER A 278 -21.80 5.28 20.10
C SER A 278 -21.06 6.31 20.95
N GLY A 279 -20.14 7.09 20.37
CA GLY A 279 -19.29 8.04 21.09
C GLY A 279 -18.04 7.42 21.76
N GLU A 280 -17.83 6.11 21.64
CA GLU A 280 -16.62 5.44 22.14
C GLU A 280 -15.35 5.89 21.40
N ILE A 281 -15.47 6.28 20.12
CA ILE A 281 -14.39 6.95 19.37
C ILE A 281 -14.84 8.39 19.07
N LYS A 282 -14.05 9.37 19.50
CA LYS A 282 -14.35 10.80 19.29
C LYS A 282 -13.75 11.28 17.97
N VAL A 283 -14.57 11.95 17.14
CA VAL A 283 -14.08 12.60 15.90
C VAL A 283 -13.71 14.04 16.23
N LEU A 284 -12.48 14.44 15.91
CA LEU A 284 -11.92 15.76 16.22
C LEU A 284 -11.52 16.51 14.93
N PRO A 285 -11.48 17.86 14.96
CA PRO A 285 -11.02 18.66 13.83
C PRO A 285 -9.50 18.54 13.59
N GLY A 286 -8.96 19.27 12.61
CA GLY A 286 -7.53 19.25 12.33
C GLY A 286 -6.67 19.78 13.50
N ILE A 287 -5.40 19.39 13.52
CA ILE A 287 -4.42 19.93 14.48
C ILE A 287 -3.94 21.28 13.97
N GLU A 288 -4.03 22.31 14.81
CA GLU A 288 -3.40 23.60 14.57
C GLU A 288 -1.95 23.59 15.05
N SER A 289 -1.72 23.18 16.30
CA SER A 289 -0.39 23.12 16.91
C SER A 289 -0.36 22.18 18.11
N ILE A 290 0.85 21.89 18.60
CA ILE A 290 1.08 21.03 19.76
C ILE A 290 1.95 21.80 20.77
N ASN A 291 1.62 21.69 22.05
CA ASN A 291 2.39 22.25 23.15
C ASN A 291 2.55 21.21 24.26
N LYS A 292 3.73 20.58 24.32
CA LYS A 292 4.03 19.48 25.27
C LYS A 292 2.99 18.36 25.12
N SER A 293 2.17 18.07 26.12
CA SER A 293 1.15 17.01 26.03
C SER A 293 -0.19 17.49 25.46
N LYS A 294 -0.35 18.80 25.21
CA LYS A 294 -1.59 19.38 24.71
C LYS A 294 -1.57 19.48 23.19
N VAL A 295 -2.63 18.97 22.56
CA VAL A 295 -2.93 19.18 21.15
C VAL A 295 -3.97 20.28 21.04
N ILE A 296 -3.67 21.32 20.27
CA ILE A 296 -4.56 22.45 19.98
C ILE A 296 -5.18 22.21 18.61
N PHE A 297 -6.51 22.13 18.57
CA PHE A 297 -7.26 21.87 17.34
C PHE A 297 -7.69 23.16 16.63
N GLU A 298 -8.10 23.06 15.38
CA GLU A 298 -8.53 24.19 14.54
C GLU A 298 -9.70 25.00 15.14
N ASP A 299 -10.52 24.38 15.98
CA ASP A 299 -11.63 25.00 16.73
C ASP A 299 -11.19 25.63 18.07
N LYS A 300 -9.87 25.67 18.32
CA LYS A 300 -9.21 26.19 19.53
C LYS A 300 -9.44 25.37 20.79
N VAL A 301 -10.04 24.19 20.69
CA VAL A 301 -10.11 23.26 21.82
C VAL A 301 -8.72 22.68 22.09
N GLU A 302 -8.37 22.54 23.37
CA GLU A 302 -7.14 21.91 23.82
C GLU A 302 -7.45 20.59 24.53
N LEU A 303 -6.81 19.49 24.11
CA LEU A 303 -6.91 18.20 24.79
C LEU A 303 -5.52 17.62 25.05
N ASN A 304 -5.39 16.83 26.12
CA ASN A 304 -4.16 16.09 26.40
C ASN A 304 -4.21 14.72 25.72
N PHE A 305 -3.07 14.24 25.25
CA PHE A 305 -2.90 12.89 24.74
C PHE A 305 -1.59 12.28 25.24
N ASP A 306 -1.62 10.97 25.46
CA ASP A 306 -0.43 10.17 25.78
C ASP A 306 0.29 9.71 24.52
N ALA A 307 -0.44 9.54 23.41
CA ALA A 307 0.12 9.13 22.13
C ALA A 307 -0.57 9.75 20.92
N ILE A 308 0.19 9.98 19.85
CA ILE A 308 -0.30 10.39 18.54
C ILE A 308 0.13 9.36 17.50
N ILE A 309 -0.83 8.77 16.80
CA ILE A 309 -0.59 7.81 15.73
C ILE A 309 -0.95 8.42 14.38
N PHE A 310 0.07 8.65 13.56
CA PHE A 310 -0.06 9.18 12.21
C PHE A 310 -0.44 8.08 11.22
N ALA A 311 -1.72 8.08 10.81
CA ALA A 311 -2.25 7.27 9.71
C ALA A 311 -2.35 8.10 8.41
N THR A 312 -1.32 8.91 8.16
CA THR A 312 -1.25 9.92 7.11
C THR A 312 -0.67 9.41 5.78
N GLY A 313 -0.47 8.10 5.66
CA GLY A 313 -0.08 7.44 4.43
C GLY A 313 1.42 7.46 4.17
N PHE A 314 1.79 7.17 2.94
CA PHE A 314 3.17 6.93 2.55
C PHE A 314 3.53 7.67 1.25
N LYS A 315 4.82 7.81 1.01
CA LYS A 315 5.40 8.22 -0.28
C LYS A 315 6.12 7.03 -0.91
N SER A 316 6.08 6.93 -2.24
CA SER A 316 6.95 5.98 -2.94
C SER A 316 8.39 6.47 -2.87
N THR A 317 9.34 5.55 -2.74
CA THR A 317 10.78 5.83 -2.74
C THR A 317 11.39 5.66 -4.13
N ALA A 318 10.62 5.24 -5.13
CA ALA A 318 11.14 4.95 -6.46
C ALA A 318 11.82 6.17 -7.11
N CYS A 319 11.27 7.38 -6.93
CA CYS A 319 11.89 8.61 -7.43
C CYS A 319 13.13 9.07 -6.65
N GLU A 320 13.49 8.43 -5.54
CA GLU A 320 14.69 8.79 -4.76
C GLU A 320 15.97 8.22 -5.40
N TRP A 321 15.88 7.12 -6.15
CA TRP A 321 17.03 6.41 -6.75
C TRP A 321 16.94 6.25 -8.27
N LEU A 322 15.74 6.39 -8.85
CA LEU A 322 15.54 6.41 -10.29
C LEU A 322 15.55 7.87 -10.78
N THR A 323 16.39 8.20 -11.77
CA THR A 323 16.41 9.54 -12.36
C THR A 323 15.04 9.93 -12.94
N ASN A 324 14.66 11.22 -12.82
CA ASN A 324 13.29 11.75 -13.04
C ASN A 324 12.60 11.38 -14.37
N ASP A 325 13.36 10.97 -15.39
CA ASP A 325 12.82 10.60 -16.70
C ASP A 325 12.33 9.14 -16.80
N GLY A 326 12.54 8.33 -15.75
CA GLY A 326 12.25 6.90 -15.79
C GLY A 326 10.79 6.51 -15.53
N PHE A 327 10.03 7.28 -14.76
CA PHE A 327 8.68 6.87 -14.39
C PHE A 327 7.73 6.84 -15.60
N PRO A 328 6.97 5.74 -15.82
CA PRO A 328 5.95 5.69 -16.85
C PRO A 328 4.93 6.82 -16.66
N LYS A 329 4.79 7.66 -17.69
CA LYS A 329 3.77 8.73 -17.76
C LYS A 329 2.50 8.27 -18.48
N ASN A 330 2.47 7.02 -18.91
CA ASN A 330 1.41 6.44 -19.70
C ASN A 330 0.14 6.23 -18.86
N ARG A 331 -1.02 6.31 -19.52
CA ARG A 331 -2.31 5.93 -18.92
C ARG A 331 -2.53 4.41 -19.07
N LEU A 332 -3.48 3.88 -18.31
CA LEU A 332 -3.99 2.52 -18.50
C LEU A 332 -4.39 2.31 -19.98
N PRO A 333 -4.10 1.14 -20.58
CA PRO A 333 -3.56 -0.08 -19.97
C PRO A 333 -2.02 -0.19 -19.97
N ASN A 334 -1.29 0.82 -20.47
CA ASN A 334 0.17 0.78 -20.66
C ASN A 334 0.95 1.57 -19.60
N HIS A 335 0.31 1.87 -18.46
CA HIS A 335 0.88 2.66 -17.36
C HIS A 335 2.13 2.03 -16.72
N TRP A 336 2.38 0.75 -16.94
CA TRP A 336 3.55 0.03 -16.42
C TRP A 336 4.79 0.17 -17.32
N LYS A 337 4.65 0.65 -18.56
CA LYS A 337 5.73 0.69 -19.55
C LYS A 337 6.42 2.04 -19.61
N GLY A 338 7.71 2.08 -19.31
CA GLY A 338 8.59 3.24 -19.44
C GLY A 338 9.38 3.24 -20.76
N LYS A 339 10.29 4.21 -20.90
CA LYS A 339 11.27 4.25 -22.00
C LYS A 339 12.44 3.31 -21.68
N ASN A 340 13.30 3.06 -22.68
CA ASN A 340 14.59 2.40 -22.47
C ASN A 340 14.49 1.06 -21.71
N LYS A 341 13.47 0.24 -22.02
CA LYS A 341 13.26 -1.09 -21.39
C LYS A 341 13.06 -1.04 -19.86
N LEU A 342 12.53 0.08 -19.37
CA LEU A 342 12.12 0.27 -17.98
C LEU A 342 10.65 -0.06 -17.80
N TYR A 343 10.34 -0.73 -16.69
CA TYR A 343 8.96 -1.04 -16.30
C TYR A 343 8.71 -0.70 -14.83
N CYS A 344 7.48 -0.33 -14.51
CA CYS A 344 7.00 -0.14 -13.14
C CYS A 344 5.85 -1.08 -12.84
N ALA A 345 6.05 -1.99 -11.89
CA ALA A 345 5.06 -2.98 -11.48
C ALA A 345 4.41 -2.58 -10.15
N GLY A 346 3.07 -2.59 -10.09
CA GLY A 346 2.35 -2.38 -8.83
C GLY A 346 2.29 -0.94 -8.33
N LEU A 347 2.53 0.04 -9.21
CA LEU A 347 2.46 1.47 -8.90
C LEU A 347 1.17 2.14 -9.43
N SER A 348 0.19 1.33 -9.82
CA SER A 348 -1.07 1.76 -10.42
C SER A 348 -2.20 2.01 -9.42
N ARG A 349 -1.96 1.83 -8.12
CA ARG A 349 -2.97 1.88 -7.05
C ARG A 349 -4.10 0.87 -7.17
N MET A 350 -4.03 -0.09 -8.09
CA MET A 350 -5.07 -1.10 -8.33
C MET A 350 -4.96 -2.33 -7.39
N GLY A 351 -4.12 -2.26 -6.36
CA GLY A 351 -3.94 -3.35 -5.40
C GLY A 351 -3.30 -4.60 -6.01
N LEU A 352 -3.50 -5.75 -5.36
CA LEU A 352 -2.89 -7.02 -5.77
C LEU A 352 -3.38 -7.51 -7.15
N GLN A 353 -4.64 -7.27 -7.50
CA GLN A 353 -5.13 -7.56 -8.86
C GLN A 353 -4.39 -6.74 -9.92
N GLY A 354 -4.11 -5.47 -9.64
CA GLY A 354 -3.29 -4.61 -10.49
C GLY A 354 -1.87 -5.12 -10.64
N VAL A 355 -1.25 -5.50 -9.52
CA VAL A 355 0.06 -6.15 -9.50
C VAL A 355 0.11 -7.36 -10.42
N SER A 356 -0.88 -8.25 -10.36
CA SER A 356 -0.91 -9.44 -11.19
C SER A 356 -1.05 -9.12 -12.69
N LYS A 357 -1.87 -8.12 -13.03
CA LYS A 357 -2.00 -7.63 -14.41
C LYS A 357 -0.70 -7.03 -14.93
N ASP A 358 -0.07 -6.16 -14.14
CA ASP A 358 1.21 -5.54 -14.49
C ASP A 358 2.28 -6.60 -14.70
N ALA A 359 2.36 -7.60 -13.81
CA ALA A 359 3.34 -8.66 -13.89
C ALA A 359 3.25 -9.52 -15.17
N ILE A 360 2.03 -9.91 -15.55
CA ILE A 360 1.78 -10.66 -16.79
C ILE A 360 2.12 -9.80 -18.01
N ALA A 361 1.68 -8.53 -18.02
CA ALA A 361 1.90 -7.63 -19.14
C ALA A 361 3.39 -7.33 -19.37
N ILE A 362 4.14 -7.04 -18.29
CA ILE A 362 5.59 -6.78 -18.36
C ILE A 362 6.34 -8.02 -18.88
N ALA A 363 6.06 -9.21 -18.33
CA ALA A 363 6.75 -10.42 -18.76
C ALA A 363 6.47 -10.78 -20.22
N ASN A 364 5.24 -10.56 -20.71
CA ASN A 364 4.89 -10.73 -22.12
C ASN A 364 5.60 -9.72 -23.02
N ASP A 365 5.72 -8.46 -22.59
CA ASP A 365 6.43 -7.44 -23.36
C ASP A 365 7.93 -7.73 -23.46
N ILE A 366 8.56 -8.15 -22.37
CA ILE A 366 9.98 -8.55 -22.38
C ILE A 366 10.21 -9.72 -23.35
N GLU A 367 9.35 -10.75 -23.31
CA GLU A 367 9.41 -11.87 -24.25
C GLU A 367 9.24 -11.43 -25.72
N MET A 368 8.30 -10.51 -25.98
CA MET A 368 8.08 -9.98 -27.32
C MET A 368 9.31 -9.22 -27.82
N VAL A 369 9.90 -8.35 -26.99
CA VAL A 369 11.13 -7.62 -27.33
C VAL A 369 12.28 -8.58 -27.60
N LEU A 370 12.40 -9.66 -26.82
CA LEU A 370 13.38 -10.73 -27.06
C LEU A 370 13.23 -11.37 -28.45
N ARG A 371 12.01 -11.70 -28.85
CA ARG A 371 11.72 -12.33 -30.15
C ARG A 371 11.96 -11.41 -31.34
N THR A 372 12.05 -10.09 -31.14
CA THR A 372 12.35 -9.13 -32.21
C THR A 372 13.85 -8.87 -32.41
N VAL A 373 14.70 -9.39 -31.51
CA VAL A 373 16.17 -9.22 -31.55
C VAL A 373 16.87 -10.49 -32.06
N ILE A 374 16.17 -11.63 -32.07
CA ILE A 374 16.55 -12.90 -32.70
C ILE A 374 15.90 -12.94 -34.08
#